data_AF-A0AAD2A9D2-F1
#
_entry.id   AF-A0AAD2A9D2-F1
#
_cell.length_a   1.000
_cell.length_b   1.000
_cell.length_c   1.000
_cell.angle_alpha   90.00
_cell.angle_beta   90.00
_cell.angle_gamma   90.00
#
_symmetry.space_group_name_H-M   'P 1'
#
loop_
_entity.id
_entity.type
_entity.pdbx_description
1 polymer ?
#
loop_
_entity_poly.entity_id
_entity_poly.type
_entity_poly.pdbx_seq_one_letter_code
_entity_poly.pdbx_strand_id
1 'polypeptide(L)'
;MAGINRYNKVLDALLCKGIQPFVTLTHYEIPQELEERNGAWLSPKIQKDFEYYADMCFKYFGKRVKYWMNFNEPNVMAVRGCRSGIYPPSRCIGSFGNCSKGHSEKEPLIAAHNMILSHSVTVDIYGFTGLNTRFLDHIITGKYPQEIHQILGSLLPVFSRKYLKKLRNGLDFIGINHCTSFYSKD
;
A
#
# COMPACT_ATOMS: atom_id res chain seq x y z
N MET A 1 8.38 20.04 -12.99
CA MET A 1 9.69 19.46 -12.58
C MET A 1 10.18 19.91 -11.20
N ALA A 2 9.65 20.96 -10.56
CA ALA A 2 10.17 21.46 -9.28
C ALA A 2 10.22 20.42 -8.14
N GLY A 3 9.19 19.57 -8.00
CA GLY A 3 9.17 18.49 -7.02
C GLY A 3 10.29 17.46 -7.23
N ILE A 4 10.47 16.99 -8.47
CA ILE A 4 11.56 16.06 -8.82
C ILE A 4 12.93 16.67 -8.49
N ASN A 5 13.14 17.95 -8.82
CA ASN A 5 14.39 18.64 -8.52
C ASN A 5 14.65 18.76 -7.01
N ARG A 6 13.60 18.92 -6.20
CA ARG A 6 13.73 18.94 -4.73
C ARG A 6 14.24 17.58 -4.22
N TYR A 7 13.63 16.48 -4.64
CA TYR A 7 14.09 15.15 -4.23
C TYR A 7 15.48 14.80 -4.75
N ASN A 8 15.83 15.22 -5.97
CA ASN A 8 17.19 15.07 -6.49
C ASN A 8 18.23 15.71 -5.56
N LYS A 9 18.01 16.96 -5.15
CA LYS A 9 18.93 17.66 -4.23
C LYS A 9 19.08 16.94 -2.89
N VAL A 10 17.99 16.39 -2.34
CA VAL A 10 18.03 15.62 -1.10
C VAL A 10 18.84 14.33 -1.28
N LEU A 11 18.56 13.58 -2.35
CA LEU A 11 19.26 12.32 -2.64
C LEU A 11 20.76 12.56 -2.87
N ASP A 12 21.12 13.59 -3.64
CA ASP A 12 22.52 13.94 -3.89
C ASP A 12 23.22 14.33 -2.59
N ALA A 13 22.58 15.13 -1.73
CA ALA A 13 23.13 15.51 -0.43
C ALA A 13 23.36 14.30 0.50
N LEU A 14 22.42 13.35 0.55
CA LEU A 14 22.57 12.11 1.33
C LEU A 14 23.75 11.27 0.82
N LEU A 15 23.83 11.07 -0.50
CA LEU A 15 24.89 10.27 -1.11
C LEU A 15 26.27 10.92 -0.99
N CYS A 16 26.37 12.24 -1.11
CA CYS A 16 27.62 12.97 -0.85
C CYS A 16 28.13 12.79 0.59
N LYS A 17 27.26 12.39 1.53
CA LYS A 17 27.61 12.07 2.91
C LYS A 17 27.74 10.57 3.17
N GLY A 18 27.69 9.73 2.13
CA GLY A 18 27.76 8.27 2.25
C GLY A 18 26.51 7.65 2.89
N ILE A 19 25.38 8.37 2.94
CA ILE A 19 24.12 7.88 3.52
C ILE A 19 23.29 7.23 2.42
N GLN A 20 22.98 5.95 2.60
CA GLN A 20 22.17 5.18 1.66
C GLN A 20 20.67 5.50 1.84
N PRO A 21 19.97 6.00 0.81
CA PRO A 21 18.55 6.33 0.93
C PRO A 21 17.67 5.07 0.84
N PHE A 22 16.75 4.94 1.80
CA PHE A 22 15.61 4.03 1.77
C PHE A 22 14.36 4.88 1.53
N VAL A 23 13.72 4.69 0.38
CA VAL A 23 12.63 5.57 -0.06
C VAL A 23 11.30 4.84 -0.04
N THR A 24 10.33 5.40 0.67
CA THR A 24 8.95 4.93 0.65
C THR A 24 8.14 5.69 -0.40
N LEU A 25 7.44 4.99 -1.28
CA LEU A 25 6.64 5.60 -2.36
C LEU A 25 5.40 6.31 -1.81
N THR A 26 4.68 5.71 -0.86
CA THR A 26 3.57 6.35 -0.14
C THR A 26 3.67 6.11 1.36
N HIS A 27 3.54 7.19 2.13
CA HIS A 27 3.50 7.16 3.59
C HIS A 27 2.12 7.65 4.07
N TYR A 28 1.08 6.96 3.59
CA TYR A 28 -0.34 7.25 3.77
C TYR A 28 -0.91 8.33 2.85
N GLU A 29 -0.08 9.20 2.28
CA GLU A 29 -0.58 10.28 1.43
C GLU A 29 -1.06 9.75 0.07
N ILE A 30 -2.16 10.33 -0.38
CA ILE A 30 -2.68 10.22 -1.74
C ILE A 30 -3.04 11.63 -2.22
N PRO A 31 -2.81 11.95 -3.50
CA PRO A 31 -3.31 13.19 -4.09
C PRO A 31 -4.83 13.30 -3.95
N GLN A 32 -5.30 14.40 -3.37
CA GLN A 32 -6.72 14.69 -3.16
C GLN A 32 -7.55 14.51 -4.44
N GLU A 33 -6.99 14.87 -5.59
CA GLU A 33 -7.66 14.70 -6.89
C GLU A 33 -8.00 13.23 -7.21
N LEU A 34 -7.21 12.25 -6.78
CA LEU A 34 -7.55 10.84 -6.97
C LEU A 34 -8.72 10.43 -6.07
N GLU A 35 -8.77 10.92 -4.83
CA GLU A 35 -9.89 10.69 -3.93
C GLU A 35 -11.20 11.27 -4.53
N GLU A 36 -11.14 12.47 -5.09
CA GLU A 36 -12.31 13.12 -5.72
C GLU A 36 -12.71 12.45 -7.03
N ARG A 37 -11.74 12.06 -7.86
CA ARG A 37 -12.00 11.50 -9.18
C ARG A 37 -12.54 10.08 -9.12
N ASN A 38 -12.04 9.26 -8.21
CA ASN A 38 -12.38 7.84 -8.19
C ASN A 38 -12.44 7.20 -6.79
N GLY A 39 -12.27 7.95 -5.70
CA GLY A 39 -12.24 7.39 -4.34
C GLY A 39 -10.93 6.69 -3.99
N ALA A 40 -9.88 6.95 -4.78
CA ALA A 40 -8.51 6.47 -4.59
C ALA A 40 -8.42 4.98 -4.19
N TRP A 41 -7.98 4.67 -2.97
CA TRP A 41 -7.81 3.29 -2.50
C TRP A 41 -9.10 2.46 -2.53
N LEU A 42 -10.28 3.09 -2.56
CA LEU A 42 -11.56 2.39 -2.70
C LEU A 42 -11.89 2.00 -4.15
N SER A 43 -11.05 2.35 -5.11
CA SER A 43 -11.26 2.08 -6.52
C SER A 43 -10.11 1.28 -7.15
N PRO A 44 -10.41 0.26 -7.96
CA PRO A 44 -9.36 -0.50 -8.65
C PRO A 44 -8.56 0.34 -9.65
N LYS A 45 -9.05 1.53 -10.04
CA LYS A 45 -8.32 2.45 -10.92
C LYS A 45 -7.00 2.92 -10.30
N ILE A 46 -6.92 2.98 -8.98
CA ILE A 46 -5.71 3.42 -8.25
C ILE A 46 -4.48 2.56 -8.57
N GLN A 47 -4.69 1.30 -8.95
CA GLN A 47 -3.61 0.38 -9.28
C GLN A 47 -2.78 0.90 -10.46
N LYS A 48 -3.46 1.44 -11.48
CA LYS A 48 -2.81 2.02 -12.66
C LYS A 48 -2.21 3.40 -12.37
N ASP A 49 -2.89 4.20 -11.55
CA ASP A 49 -2.38 5.50 -11.14
C ASP A 49 -1.08 5.35 -10.29
N PHE A 50 -1.06 4.38 -9.39
CA PHE A 50 0.10 4.05 -8.56
C PHE A 50 1.24 3.42 -9.36
N GLU A 51 0.93 2.54 -10.33
CA GLU A 51 1.90 2.03 -11.30
C GLU A 51 2.63 3.16 -12.03
N TYR A 52 1.86 4.11 -12.59
CA TYR A 52 2.42 5.26 -13.29
C TYR A 52 3.30 6.13 -12.37
N TYR A 53 2.83 6.38 -11.15
CA TYR A 53 3.60 7.13 -10.15
C TYR A 53 4.92 6.43 -9.80
N ALA A 54 4.88 5.12 -9.54
CA ALA A 54 6.06 4.33 -9.21
C ALA A 54 7.06 4.28 -10.37
N ASP A 55 6.59 4.06 -11.62
CA ASP A 55 7.44 4.09 -12.82
C ASP A 55 8.19 5.42 -12.95
N MET A 56 7.48 6.53 -12.73
CA MET A 56 8.09 7.86 -12.71
C MET A 56 9.16 7.98 -11.63
N CYS A 57 8.88 7.55 -10.40
CA CYS A 57 9.86 7.55 -9.31
C CYS A 57 11.11 6.72 -9.66
N PHE A 58 10.94 5.52 -10.20
CA PHE A 58 12.03 4.65 -10.60
C PHE A 58 12.86 5.27 -11.72
N LYS A 59 12.20 5.86 -12.73
CA LYS A 59 12.86 6.54 -13.84
C LYS A 59 13.74 7.70 -13.39
N TYR A 60 13.27 8.53 -12.47
CA TYR A 60 14.01 9.74 -12.03
C TYR A 60 15.02 9.46 -10.92
N PHE A 61 14.76 8.50 -10.04
CA PHE A 61 15.54 8.30 -8.82
C PHE A 61 16.23 6.92 -8.73
N GLY A 62 15.81 5.91 -9.48
CA GLY A 62 16.28 4.52 -9.37
C GLY A 62 17.77 4.31 -9.69
N LYS A 63 18.42 5.23 -10.40
CA LYS A 63 19.89 5.21 -10.55
C LYS A 63 20.60 5.35 -9.21
N ARG A 64 20.04 6.13 -8.28
CA ARG A 64 20.63 6.49 -6.97
C ARG A 64 19.98 5.74 -5.81
N VAL A 65 18.66 5.52 -5.86
CA VAL A 65 17.91 4.79 -4.84
C VAL A 65 17.93 3.30 -5.15
N LYS A 66 18.39 2.51 -4.18
CA LYS A 66 18.49 1.03 -4.29
C LYS A 66 17.50 0.28 -3.41
N TYR A 67 16.94 0.96 -2.41
CA TYR A 67 15.99 0.37 -1.46
C TYR A 67 14.67 1.13 -1.55
N TRP A 68 13.65 0.43 -2.02
CA TRP A 68 12.32 0.97 -2.24
C TRP A 68 11.33 0.26 -1.32
N MET A 69 10.52 1.05 -0.62
CA MET A 69 9.36 0.57 0.11
C MET A 69 8.10 1.07 -0.61
N ASN A 70 7.19 0.18 -0.99
CA ASN A 70 5.99 0.63 -1.70
C ASN A 70 5.03 1.36 -0.76
N PHE A 71 4.76 0.77 0.40
CA PHE A 71 3.78 1.27 1.37
C PHE A 71 4.40 1.30 2.76
N ASN A 72 4.17 2.38 3.51
CA ASN A 72 4.27 2.35 4.96
C ASN A 72 2.96 1.84 5.57
N GLU A 73 3.03 0.82 6.42
CA GLU A 73 1.92 0.30 7.26
C GLU A 73 0.53 0.33 6.60
N PRO A 74 0.32 -0.40 5.48
CA PRO A 74 -0.97 -0.38 4.77
C PRO A 74 -2.15 -0.84 5.64
N ASN A 75 -1.90 -1.71 6.64
CA ASN A 75 -2.88 -2.11 7.65
C ASN A 75 -3.38 -0.93 8.49
N VAL A 76 -2.47 -0.04 8.91
CA VAL A 76 -2.82 1.16 9.67
C VAL A 76 -3.62 2.11 8.80
N MET A 77 -3.18 2.31 7.56
CA MET A 77 -3.86 3.21 6.62
C MET A 77 -5.30 2.77 6.32
N ALA A 78 -5.51 1.49 6.01
CA ALA A 78 -6.86 0.96 5.74
C ALA A 78 -7.79 1.11 6.96
N VAL A 79 -7.29 0.83 8.17
CA VAL A 79 -8.09 0.93 9.40
C VAL A 79 -8.33 2.38 9.80
N ARG A 80 -7.27 3.20 9.90
CA ARG A 80 -7.38 4.59 10.36
C ARG A 80 -8.12 5.47 9.35
N GLY A 81 -7.95 5.22 8.06
CA GLY A 81 -8.58 5.99 6.99
C GLY A 81 -10.03 5.58 6.69
N CYS A 82 -10.33 4.27 6.71
CA CYS A 82 -11.62 3.73 6.24
C CYS A 82 -12.47 3.00 7.30
N ARG A 83 -11.94 2.77 8.52
CA ARG A 83 -12.71 2.17 9.63
C ARG A 83 -13.04 3.17 10.72
N SER A 84 -12.00 3.79 11.31
CA SER A 84 -12.16 4.76 12.40
C SER A 84 -12.23 6.21 11.91
N GLY A 85 -11.84 6.45 10.65
CA GLY A 85 -11.83 7.78 10.02
C GLY A 85 -10.94 8.83 10.71
N ILE A 86 -9.93 8.41 11.46
CA ILE A 86 -9.00 9.29 12.17
C ILE A 86 -7.97 9.90 11.20
N TYR A 87 -7.62 9.18 10.15
CA TYR A 87 -6.75 9.67 9.07
C TYR A 87 -7.59 10.01 7.84
N PRO A 88 -7.10 10.89 6.94
CA PRO A 88 -7.68 11.04 5.61
C PRO A 88 -7.84 9.67 4.90
N PRO A 89 -8.91 9.43 4.13
CA PRO A 89 -10.00 10.35 3.78
C PRO A 89 -11.13 10.47 4.83
N SER A 90 -10.89 10.04 6.07
CA SER A 90 -11.82 10.15 7.20
C SER A 90 -13.18 9.50 6.93
N ARG A 91 -13.16 8.25 6.45
CA ARG A 91 -14.35 7.48 6.14
C ARG A 91 -14.66 6.48 7.25
N CYS A 92 -15.90 6.52 7.72
CA CYS A 92 -16.42 5.59 8.71
C CYS A 92 -17.95 5.70 8.83
N ILE A 93 -18.57 4.81 9.61
CA ILE A 93 -19.96 4.95 10.10
C ILE A 93 -19.91 5.62 11.48
N GLY A 94 -20.94 6.42 11.82
CA GLY A 94 -21.02 7.21 13.06
C GLY A 94 -20.70 6.47 14.36
N SER A 95 -20.95 5.15 14.44
CA SER A 95 -20.61 4.32 15.60
C SER A 95 -19.11 4.08 15.78
N PHE A 96 -18.29 4.28 14.75
CA PHE A 96 -16.84 4.10 14.76
C PHE A 96 -16.05 5.41 14.80
N GLY A 97 -16.71 6.54 14.55
CA GLY A 97 -16.09 7.87 14.53
C GLY A 97 -17.03 8.93 13.98
N ASN A 98 -16.61 10.20 14.03
CA ASN A 98 -17.40 11.32 13.55
C ASN A 98 -17.19 11.56 12.04
N CYS A 99 -17.63 10.61 11.20
CA CYS A 99 -17.50 10.70 9.75
C CYS A 99 -18.85 10.94 9.08
N SER A 100 -18.83 11.66 7.95
CA SER A 100 -20.02 11.97 7.15
C SER A 100 -20.40 10.88 6.14
N LYS A 101 -19.48 9.95 5.84
CA LYS A 101 -19.65 8.88 4.86
C LYS A 101 -18.68 7.72 5.13
N GLY A 102 -19.07 6.51 4.74
CA GLY A 102 -18.19 5.34 4.76
C GLY A 102 -18.91 4.03 5.12
N HIS A 103 -18.17 2.92 5.07
CA HIS A 103 -18.63 1.61 5.53
C HIS A 103 -17.51 0.90 6.27
N SER A 104 -17.44 1.08 7.59
CA SER A 104 -16.30 0.74 8.46
C SER A 104 -15.86 -0.73 8.44
N GLU A 105 -16.73 -1.65 8.03
CA GLU A 105 -16.38 -3.08 7.90
C GLU A 105 -15.92 -3.49 6.50
N LYS A 106 -16.30 -2.72 5.45
CA LYS A 106 -16.08 -3.11 4.05
C LYS A 106 -14.95 -2.32 3.42
N GLU A 107 -14.98 -1.00 3.58
CA GLU A 107 -14.02 -0.09 2.95
C GLU A 107 -12.56 -0.38 3.34
N PRO A 108 -12.21 -0.73 4.59
CA PRO A 108 -10.82 -1.10 4.93
C PRO A 108 -10.32 -2.30 4.14
N LEU A 109 -11.17 -3.28 3.88
CA LEU A 109 -10.82 -4.50 3.16
C LEU A 109 -10.67 -4.23 1.66
N ILE A 110 -11.53 -3.40 1.09
CA ILE A 110 -11.42 -2.93 -0.30
C ILE A 110 -10.12 -2.12 -0.48
N ALA A 111 -9.86 -1.18 0.43
CA ALA A 111 -8.65 -0.37 0.42
C ALA A 111 -7.39 -1.25 0.51
N ALA A 112 -7.33 -2.16 1.48
CA ALA A 112 -6.22 -3.10 1.64
C ALA A 112 -6.02 -3.97 0.39
N HIS A 113 -7.08 -4.45 -0.24
CA HIS A 113 -6.98 -5.23 -1.47
C HIS A 113 -6.34 -4.42 -2.61
N ASN A 114 -6.79 -3.18 -2.83
CA ASN A 114 -6.23 -2.33 -3.88
C ASN A 114 -4.77 -1.94 -3.59
N MET A 115 -4.38 -1.77 -2.32
CA MET A 115 -2.97 -1.55 -1.95
C MET A 115 -2.10 -2.78 -2.27
N ILE A 116 -2.57 -3.99 -1.94
CA ILE A 116 -1.87 -5.24 -2.25
C ILE A 116 -1.70 -5.39 -3.78
N LEU A 117 -2.75 -5.11 -4.54
CA LEU A 117 -2.67 -5.18 -6.00
C LEU A 117 -1.74 -4.10 -6.56
N SER A 118 -1.78 -2.88 -6.03
CA SER A 118 -0.88 -1.79 -6.42
C SER A 118 0.58 -2.15 -6.11
N HIS A 119 0.86 -2.72 -4.95
CA HIS A 119 2.17 -3.28 -4.60
C HIS A 119 2.63 -4.31 -5.64
N SER A 120 1.77 -5.26 -6.00
CA SER A 120 2.11 -6.31 -6.98
C SER A 120 2.47 -5.77 -8.36
N VAL A 121 1.82 -4.69 -8.78
CA VAL A 121 2.08 -4.05 -10.07
C VAL A 121 3.39 -3.26 -10.01
N THR A 122 3.63 -2.51 -8.93
CA THR A 122 4.88 -1.77 -8.72
C THR A 122 6.12 -2.67 -8.74
N VAL A 123 6.03 -3.84 -8.10
CA VAL A 123 7.11 -4.84 -8.11
C VAL A 123 7.39 -5.35 -9.54
N ASP A 124 6.33 -5.63 -10.30
CA ASP A 124 6.42 -6.14 -11.68
C ASP A 124 7.13 -5.12 -12.59
N ILE A 125 6.77 -3.84 -12.49
CA ILE A 125 7.40 -2.79 -13.33
C ILE A 125 8.81 -2.40 -12.90
N TYR A 126 9.18 -2.62 -11.63
CA TYR A 126 10.57 -2.48 -11.19
C TYR A 126 11.49 -3.49 -11.89
N GLY A 127 10.92 -4.59 -12.41
CA GLY A 127 11.59 -5.53 -13.30
C GLY A 127 12.28 -6.69 -12.59
N PHE A 128 11.78 -7.13 -11.44
CA PHE A 128 12.44 -8.18 -10.65
C PHE A 128 11.56 -9.38 -10.28
N THR A 129 12.22 -10.54 -10.22
CA THR A 129 11.65 -11.85 -9.86
C THR A 129 12.54 -12.46 -8.77
N GLY A 130 12.12 -12.43 -7.50
CA GLY A 130 12.89 -12.98 -6.40
C GLY A 130 12.15 -13.13 -5.05
N LEU A 131 12.38 -14.30 -4.45
CA LEU A 131 12.01 -14.83 -3.12
C LEU A 131 10.52 -15.01 -2.73
N ASN A 132 10.27 -16.18 -2.16
CA ASN A 132 8.99 -16.77 -1.79
C ASN A 132 8.93 -16.81 -0.25
N THR A 133 8.16 -15.92 0.38
CA THR A 133 8.18 -15.68 1.83
C THR A 133 6.93 -16.22 2.53
N ARG A 134 7.04 -17.37 3.21
CA ARG A 134 5.95 -18.05 3.96
C ARG A 134 5.35 -17.30 5.17
N PHE A 135 5.71 -16.04 5.41
CA PHE A 135 5.17 -15.25 6.53
C PHE A 135 3.91 -14.44 6.15
N LEU A 136 3.62 -14.34 4.84
CA LEU A 136 2.49 -13.62 4.28
C LEU A 136 1.52 -14.57 3.57
N ASP A 137 1.30 -15.78 4.11
CA ASP A 137 0.51 -16.81 3.41
C ASP A 137 -0.88 -16.31 2.99
N HIS A 138 -1.55 -15.39 3.70
CA HIS A 138 -2.82 -14.81 3.20
C HIS A 138 -2.67 -13.86 2.00
N ILE A 139 -1.56 -13.14 1.91
CA ILE A 139 -1.23 -12.25 0.78
C ILE A 139 -0.67 -13.07 -0.40
N ILE A 140 0.08 -14.15 -0.14
CA ILE A 140 0.75 -14.98 -1.15
C ILE A 140 -0.16 -16.12 -1.67
N THR A 141 -0.99 -16.71 -0.82
CA THR A 141 -2.01 -17.70 -1.23
C THR A 141 -3.19 -17.05 -1.93
N GLY A 142 -3.39 -15.74 -1.76
CA GLY A 142 -4.53 -15.01 -2.30
C GLY A 142 -5.86 -15.42 -1.68
N LYS A 143 -5.83 -15.95 -0.46
CA LYS A 143 -7.03 -16.39 0.26
C LYS A 143 -7.18 -15.57 1.52
N TYR A 144 -8.32 -14.90 1.62
CA TYR A 144 -8.73 -14.24 2.85
C TYR A 144 -9.09 -15.28 3.91
N PRO A 145 -8.89 -14.98 5.21
CA PRO A 145 -9.46 -15.75 6.30
C PRO A 145 -10.98 -15.96 6.15
N GLN A 146 -11.50 -17.08 6.67
CA GLN A 146 -12.91 -17.48 6.49
C GLN A 146 -13.89 -16.46 7.10
N GLU A 147 -13.47 -15.77 8.16
CA GLU A 147 -14.22 -14.70 8.82
C GLU A 147 -14.47 -13.54 7.85
N ILE A 148 -13.48 -13.20 7.01
CA ILE A 148 -13.62 -12.15 6.01
C ILE A 148 -14.59 -12.60 4.90
N HIS A 149 -14.59 -13.87 4.54
CA HIS A 149 -15.59 -14.43 3.62
C HIS A 149 -17.01 -14.30 4.18
N GLN A 150 -17.20 -14.45 5.50
CA GLN A 150 -18.50 -14.27 6.14
C GLN A 150 -18.96 -12.81 6.14
N ILE A 151 -18.02 -11.86 6.34
CA ILE A 151 -18.32 -10.42 6.38
C ILE A 151 -18.62 -9.86 4.98
N LEU A 152 -17.80 -10.21 3.99
CA LEU A 152 -17.88 -9.62 2.65
C LEU A 152 -18.71 -10.44 1.67
N GLY A 153 -18.84 -11.76 1.85
CA GLY A 153 -19.58 -12.63 0.95
C GLY A 153 -19.18 -12.42 -0.52
N SER A 154 -20.15 -12.07 -1.36
CA SER A 154 -19.95 -11.79 -2.79
C SER A 154 -19.20 -10.47 -3.08
N LEU A 155 -19.06 -9.59 -2.10
CA LEU A 155 -18.29 -8.34 -2.22
C LEU A 155 -16.79 -8.55 -2.01
N LEU A 156 -16.37 -9.76 -1.65
CA LEU A 156 -14.97 -10.07 -1.44
C LEU A 156 -14.18 -9.92 -2.75
N PRO A 157 -13.18 -9.01 -2.81
CA PRO A 157 -12.40 -8.84 -4.02
C PRO A 157 -11.60 -10.11 -4.33
N VAL A 158 -11.71 -10.64 -5.54
CA VAL A 158 -11.04 -11.89 -5.91
C VAL A 158 -9.66 -11.60 -6.50
N PHE A 159 -8.62 -12.25 -5.95
CA PHE A 159 -7.31 -12.22 -6.57
C PHE A 159 -7.33 -13.01 -7.88
N SER A 160 -7.09 -12.34 -9.00
CA SER A 160 -6.95 -13.03 -10.29
C SER A 160 -5.71 -13.94 -10.29
N ARG A 161 -5.76 -15.04 -11.05
CA ARG A 161 -4.58 -15.93 -11.22
C ARG A 161 -3.34 -15.18 -11.72
N LYS A 162 -3.54 -14.16 -12.56
CA LYS A 162 -2.47 -13.30 -13.08
C LYS A 162 -1.78 -12.54 -11.93
N TYR A 163 -2.55 -11.99 -10.99
CA TYR A 163 -2.00 -11.28 -9.82
C TYR A 163 -1.26 -12.22 -8.87
N LEU A 164 -1.82 -13.40 -8.61
CA LEU A 164 -1.16 -14.38 -7.72
C LEU A 164 0.20 -14.82 -8.25
N LYS A 165 0.34 -14.92 -9.57
CA LYS A 165 1.63 -15.20 -10.20
C LYS A 165 2.64 -14.08 -9.96
N LYS A 166 2.21 -12.80 -9.96
CA LYS A 166 3.07 -11.64 -9.67
C LYS A 166 3.49 -11.61 -8.19
N LEU A 167 2.56 -11.84 -7.27
CA LEU A 167 2.82 -11.80 -5.82
C LEU A 167 3.81 -12.89 -5.35
N ARG A 168 3.81 -14.08 -5.97
CA ARG A 168 4.69 -15.19 -5.58
C ARG A 168 6.19 -14.94 -5.74
N ASN A 169 6.59 -13.96 -6.54
CA ASN A 169 7.99 -13.70 -6.89
C ASN A 169 8.46 -12.30 -6.50
N GLY A 170 7.70 -11.60 -5.65
CA GLY A 170 7.67 -10.15 -5.65
C GLY A 170 8.25 -9.41 -4.44
N LEU A 171 9.13 -10.02 -3.64
CA LEU A 171 9.57 -9.37 -2.41
C LEU A 171 11.03 -9.69 -2.05
N ASP A 172 11.87 -8.66 -2.10
CA ASP A 172 13.30 -8.76 -1.78
C ASP A 172 13.58 -8.68 -0.27
N PHE A 173 12.84 -7.84 0.45
CA PHE A 173 12.97 -7.64 1.89
C PHE A 173 11.65 -7.17 2.51
N ILE A 174 11.54 -7.28 3.85
CA ILE A 174 10.39 -6.84 4.62
C ILE A 174 10.85 -5.76 5.61
N GLY A 175 10.25 -4.58 5.54
CA GLY A 175 10.37 -3.57 6.59
C GLY A 175 9.38 -3.89 7.72
N ILE A 176 9.87 -3.92 8.96
CA ILE A 176 9.05 -4.20 10.15
C ILE A 176 9.12 -3.00 11.08
N ASN A 177 7.96 -2.38 11.32
CA ASN A 177 7.81 -1.34 12.34
C ASN A 177 7.39 -2.02 13.65
N HIS A 178 8.24 -1.93 14.67
CA HIS A 178 7.93 -2.46 16.00
C HIS A 178 7.97 -1.32 17.02
N CYS A 179 6.81 -0.99 17.57
CA CYS A 179 6.65 0.14 18.50
C CYS A 179 6.30 -0.31 19.92
N THR A 180 5.45 -1.34 20.07
CA THR A 180 4.91 -1.76 21.36
C THR A 180 4.38 -3.19 21.30
N SER A 181 4.12 -3.77 22.48
CA SER A 181 3.54 -5.10 22.66
C SER A 181 2.31 -5.01 23.56
N PHE A 182 1.28 -5.81 23.27
CA PHE A 182 0.04 -5.88 24.06
C PHE A 182 -0.11 -7.26 24.67
N TYR A 183 -0.63 -7.32 25.89
CA TYR A 183 -1.11 -8.59 26.46
C TYR A 183 -2.45 -8.95 25.81
N SER A 184 -2.55 -10.17 25.28
CA SER A 184 -3.82 -10.78 24.87
C SER A 184 -4.27 -11.77 25.94
N LYS A 185 -5.58 -11.76 26.24
CA LYS A 185 -6.18 -12.77 27.09
C LYS A 185 -6.73 -13.88 26.19
N ASP A 186 -6.36 -15.12 26.51
CA ASP A 186 -6.92 -16.32 25.87
C ASP A 186 -8.41 -16.49 26.22
#